data_AF-A0A952GM89-F1
#
_entry.id   AF-A0A952GM89-F1
#
_cell.length_a   1.000
_cell.length_b   1.000
_cell.length_c   1.000
_cell.angle_alpha   90.00
_cell.angle_beta   90.00
_cell.angle_gamma   90.00
#
_symmetry.space_group_name_H-M   'P 1'
#
loop_
_entity.id
_entity.type
_entity.pdbx_description
1 polymer ?
#
loop_
_entity_poly.entity_id
_entity_poly.type
_entity_poly.pdbx_seq_one_letter_code
_entity_poly.pdbx_strand_id
1 'polypeptide(L)'
;EEHKPLIIFTPKSMLKRKEAASQPEAFTNGSFTPVTGDAVADPDKVTTVLLCSGRITWDLMVERGKRQGEEPTTAIVRIEQLYPRPLDELKGELGRFPNLREIRWIQDEPANMGPAPHFRLNLFPHLDHDVKVISRPESSSPAVGQHSRHVEEQKGLMDEAFA
;
A
#
# COMPACT_ATOMS: atom_id res chain seq x y z
N GLU A 1 29.28 -11.55 -11.05
CA GLU A 1 27.86 -11.26 -10.80
C GLU A 1 27.60 -11.36 -9.31
N GLU A 2 26.82 -10.44 -8.76
CA GLU A 2 26.44 -10.48 -7.34
C GLU A 2 25.08 -11.17 -7.23
N HIS A 3 25.06 -12.42 -6.77
CA HIS A 3 23.82 -13.17 -6.57
C HIS A 3 23.24 -12.82 -5.20
N LYS A 4 22.04 -12.23 -5.18
CA LYS A 4 21.32 -11.87 -3.95
C LYS A 4 20.07 -12.75 -3.81
N PRO A 5 19.79 -13.31 -2.62
CA PRO A 5 18.51 -13.95 -2.35
C PRO A 5 17.36 -12.97 -2.52
N LEU A 6 16.26 -13.43 -3.12
CA LEU A 6 15.02 -12.67 -3.26
C LEU A 6 13.91 -13.33 -2.44
N ILE A 7 13.38 -12.60 -1.47
CA ILE A 7 12.25 -13.06 -0.65
C ILE A 7 10.97 -12.50 -1.26
N ILE A 8 10.08 -13.37 -1.72
CA ILE A 8 8.82 -13.00 -2.38
C ILE A 8 7.65 -13.46 -1.51
N PHE A 9 6.80 -12.50 -1.11
CA PHE A 9 5.52 -12.79 -0.46
C PHE A 9 4.48 -13.13 -1.53
N THR A 10 4.36 -14.41 -1.86
CA THR A 10 3.56 -14.86 -3.00
C THR A 10 2.05 -14.72 -2.76
N PRO A 11 1.29 -14.35 -3.79
CA PRO A 11 -0.16 -14.18 -3.67
C PRO A 11 -0.90 -15.51 -3.51
N LYS A 12 -2.02 -15.48 -2.79
CA LYS A 12 -3.00 -16.57 -2.76
C LYS A 12 -4.25 -16.20 -3.57
N SER A 13 -5.07 -15.28 -3.05
CA SER A 13 -6.32 -14.89 -3.73
C SER A 13 -6.16 -13.88 -4.85
N MET A 14 -4.98 -13.27 -5.06
CA MET A 14 -4.77 -12.40 -6.24
C MET A 14 -4.68 -13.20 -7.55
N LEU A 15 -4.41 -14.52 -7.48
CA LEU A 15 -4.25 -15.38 -8.66
C LEU A 15 -5.47 -15.43 -9.59
N LYS A 16 -6.66 -15.04 -9.09
CA LYS A 16 -7.91 -15.03 -9.85
C LYS A 16 -8.60 -13.66 -9.87
N ARG A 17 -7.95 -12.62 -9.33
CA ARG A 17 -8.53 -11.26 -9.30
C ARG A 17 -8.32 -10.58 -10.64
N LYS A 18 -9.40 -10.02 -11.19
CA LYS A 18 -9.37 -9.36 -12.50
C LYS A 18 -8.55 -8.07 -12.46
N GLU A 19 -8.62 -7.37 -11.34
CA GLU A 19 -7.91 -6.12 -11.08
C GLU A 19 -6.39 -6.33 -11.09
N ALA A 20 -5.92 -7.52 -10.71
CA ALA A 20 -4.51 -7.88 -10.68
C ALA A 20 -3.93 -8.36 -12.03
N ALA A 21 -4.70 -8.27 -13.12
CA ALA A 21 -4.22 -8.65 -14.45
C ALA A 21 -3.25 -7.60 -15.02
N SER A 22 -2.23 -8.05 -15.76
CA SER A 22 -1.29 -7.19 -16.48
C SER A 22 -1.48 -7.37 -17.98
N GLN A 23 -1.32 -6.29 -18.75
CA GLN A 23 -1.34 -6.35 -20.20
C GLN A 23 0.00 -6.90 -20.73
N PRO A 24 0.03 -7.58 -21.89
CA PRO A 24 1.25 -8.12 -22.48
C PRO A 24 2.40 -7.12 -22.59
N GLU A 25 2.10 -5.86 -22.88
CA GLU A 25 3.07 -4.77 -23.07
C GLU A 25 3.87 -4.48 -21.79
N ALA A 26 3.29 -4.75 -20.61
CA ALA A 26 3.99 -4.62 -19.34
C ALA A 26 5.16 -5.61 -19.22
N PHE A 27 5.12 -6.75 -19.94
CA PHE A 27 6.18 -7.75 -19.96
C PHE A 27 7.22 -7.51 -21.04
N THR A 28 6.88 -6.82 -22.13
CA THR A 28 7.81 -6.56 -23.24
C THR A 28 8.58 -5.26 -23.06
N ASN A 29 7.95 -4.24 -22.46
CA ASN A 29 8.49 -2.88 -22.37
C ASN A 29 8.66 -2.41 -20.92
N GLY A 30 8.08 -3.14 -19.96
CA GLY A 30 8.15 -2.80 -18.55
C GLY A 30 9.43 -3.28 -17.89
N SER A 31 9.65 -2.79 -16.68
CA SER A 31 10.67 -3.27 -15.75
C SER A 31 10.06 -3.36 -14.36
N PHE A 32 10.77 -3.98 -13.43
CA PHE A 32 10.34 -3.99 -12.04
C PHE A 32 10.36 -2.55 -11.48
N THR A 33 9.24 -2.12 -10.92
CA THR A 33 9.10 -0.79 -10.32
C THR A 33 9.04 -0.92 -8.79
N PRO A 34 10.04 -0.43 -8.05
CA PRO A 34 10.07 -0.53 -6.58
C PRO A 34 8.90 0.15 -5.88
N VAL A 35 8.42 1.26 -6.46
CA VAL A 35 7.26 2.03 -6.00
C VAL A 35 6.34 2.27 -7.19
N THR A 36 5.09 1.82 -7.09
CA THR A 36 4.09 2.06 -8.14
C THR A 36 3.07 3.09 -7.68
N GLY A 37 3.04 4.22 -8.38
CA GLY A 37 2.09 5.30 -8.14
C GLY A 37 0.64 4.99 -8.53
N ASP A 38 -0.22 5.99 -8.34
CA ASP A 38 -1.61 5.92 -8.74
C ASP A 38 -1.83 6.60 -10.10
N ALA A 39 -2.23 5.83 -11.11
CA ALA A 39 -2.45 6.36 -12.45
C ALA A 39 -3.84 7.00 -12.64
N VAL A 40 -4.78 6.76 -11.72
CA VAL A 40 -6.16 7.26 -11.83
C VAL A 40 -6.34 8.59 -11.09
N ALA A 41 -5.54 8.83 -10.05
CA ALA A 41 -5.64 10.04 -9.25
C ALA A 41 -5.03 11.25 -9.99
N ASP A 42 -5.79 12.34 -10.07
CA ASP A 42 -5.31 13.65 -10.50
C ASP A 42 -4.37 14.23 -9.44
N PRO A 43 -3.07 14.43 -9.72
CA PRO A 43 -2.13 14.87 -8.71
C PRO A 43 -2.51 16.18 -8.02
N ASP A 44 -3.20 17.08 -8.72
CA ASP A 44 -3.62 18.38 -8.18
C ASP A 44 -4.79 18.26 -7.19
N LYS A 45 -5.56 17.17 -7.24
CA LYS A 45 -6.71 16.94 -6.32
C LYS A 45 -6.35 16.10 -5.09
N VAL A 46 -5.20 15.42 -5.12
CA VAL A 46 -4.78 14.52 -4.05
C VAL A 46 -4.38 15.31 -2.80
N THR A 47 -5.02 14.98 -1.67
CA THR A 47 -4.71 15.53 -0.35
C THR A 47 -4.23 14.46 0.63
N THR A 48 -4.53 13.19 0.36
CA THR A 48 -4.12 12.04 1.19
C THR A 48 -3.49 10.96 0.32
N VAL A 49 -2.36 10.39 0.75
CA VAL A 49 -1.75 9.23 0.11
C VAL A 49 -1.84 8.02 1.04
N LEU A 50 -2.38 6.92 0.53
CA LEU A 50 -2.35 5.61 1.17
C LEU A 50 -1.17 4.82 0.61
N LEU A 51 -0.12 4.66 1.41
CA LEU A 51 0.98 3.75 1.14
C LEU A 51 0.58 2.33 1.55
N CYS A 52 0.86 1.35 0.70
CA CYS A 52 0.61 -0.05 1.01
C CYS A 52 1.55 -1.00 0.27
N SER A 53 1.49 -2.29 0.60
CA SER A 53 2.25 -3.34 -0.11
C SER A 53 1.38 -4.57 -0.34
N GLY A 54 1.53 -5.19 -1.51
CA GLY A 54 0.87 -6.44 -1.84
C GLY A 54 -0.65 -6.32 -1.95
N ARG A 55 -1.36 -7.31 -1.41
CA ARG A 55 -2.76 -7.58 -1.77
C ARG A 55 -3.75 -6.51 -1.34
N ILE A 56 -3.47 -5.80 -0.25
CA ILE A 56 -4.40 -4.83 0.34
C ILE A 56 -4.69 -3.68 -0.63
N THR A 57 -3.77 -3.40 -1.55
CA THR A 57 -3.94 -2.42 -2.64
C THR A 57 -5.30 -2.55 -3.30
N TRP A 58 -5.69 -3.78 -3.67
CA TRP A 58 -6.91 -4.00 -4.43
C TRP A 58 -8.16 -3.74 -3.59
N ASP A 59 -8.10 -4.07 -2.30
CA ASP A 59 -9.21 -3.80 -1.38
C ASP A 59 -9.35 -2.28 -1.18
N LEU A 60 -8.23 -1.55 -1.07
CA LEU A 60 -8.20 -0.09 -1.02
C LEU A 60 -8.73 0.55 -2.30
N MET A 61 -8.32 0.06 -3.47
CA MET A 61 -8.78 0.60 -4.76
C MET A 61 -10.28 0.44 -4.95
N VAL A 62 -10.81 -0.75 -4.62
CA VAL A 62 -12.24 -1.03 -4.66
C VAL A 62 -12.99 -0.15 -3.67
N GLU A 63 -12.48 -0.01 -2.44
CA GLU A 63 -13.13 0.80 -1.42
C GLU A 63 -13.11 2.29 -1.75
N ARG A 64 -11.98 2.81 -2.25
CA ARG A 64 -11.88 4.18 -2.76
C ARG A 64 -12.91 4.46 -3.85
N GLY A 65 -13.05 3.56 -4.82
CA GLY A 65 -14.03 3.70 -5.90
C GLY A 65 -15.45 3.82 -5.37
N LYS A 66 -15.81 3.10 -4.30
CA LYS A 66 -17.13 3.23 -3.66
C LYS A 66 -17.31 4.56 -2.91
N ARG A 67 -16.25 5.06 -2.26
CA ARG A 67 -16.34 6.24 -1.37
C ARG A 67 -16.17 7.57 -2.10
N GLN A 68 -15.31 7.62 -3.11
CA GLN A 68 -14.88 8.86 -3.75
C GLN A 68 -15.19 8.92 -5.24
N GLY A 69 -15.64 7.83 -5.87
CA GLY A 69 -15.99 7.81 -7.28
C GLY A 69 -14.79 8.01 -8.21
N GLU A 70 -14.99 8.80 -9.26
CA GLU A 70 -14.04 8.97 -10.37
C GLU A 70 -12.98 10.04 -10.13
N GLU A 71 -13.21 10.97 -9.20
CA GLU A 71 -12.28 12.06 -8.87
C GLU A 71 -11.79 11.95 -7.41
N PRO A 72 -10.98 10.94 -7.09
CA PRO A 72 -10.56 10.72 -5.72
C PRO A 72 -9.60 11.82 -5.23
N THR A 73 -9.79 12.25 -3.99
CA THR A 73 -8.82 13.09 -3.26
C THR A 73 -7.76 12.24 -2.55
N THR A 74 -7.86 10.91 -2.65
CA THR A 74 -6.93 9.95 -2.07
C THR A 74 -6.21 9.13 -3.15
N ALA A 75 -4.89 9.21 -3.19
CA ALA A 75 -4.05 8.36 -4.03
C ALA A 75 -3.62 7.08 -3.29
N ILE A 76 -3.48 5.97 -4.00
CA ILE A 76 -2.98 4.70 -3.47
C ILE A 76 -1.62 4.41 -4.12
N VAL A 77 -0.56 4.46 -3.34
CA VAL A 77 0.82 4.22 -3.79
C VAL A 77 1.31 2.91 -3.19
N ARG A 78 1.86 2.05 -4.06
CA ARG A 78 2.34 0.72 -3.69
C ARG A 78 3.84 0.70 -3.53
N ILE A 79 4.32 0.12 -2.44
CA ILE A 79 5.73 -0.19 -2.23
C ILE A 79 5.91 -1.68 -2.53
N GLU A 80 6.41 -2.00 -3.72
CA GLU A 80 6.61 -3.37 -4.21
C GLU A 80 7.96 -3.93 -3.72
N GLN A 81 8.96 -3.07 -3.53
CA GLN A 81 10.25 -3.43 -2.95
C GLN A 81 10.32 -2.96 -1.49
N LEU A 82 10.25 -3.89 -0.54
CA LEU A 82 10.38 -3.56 0.88
C LEU A 82 11.84 -3.37 1.31
N TYR A 83 12.77 -4.07 0.65
CA TYR A 83 14.21 -3.95 0.88
C TYR A 83 15.01 -4.32 -0.38
N PRO A 84 16.07 -3.59 -0.75
CA PRO A 84 16.52 -2.30 -0.19
C PRO A 84 15.42 -1.23 -0.26
N ARG A 85 15.37 -0.32 0.71
CA ARG A 85 14.29 0.67 0.84
C ARG A 85 14.29 1.65 -0.35
N PRO A 86 13.19 1.79 -1.12
CA PRO A 86 13.13 2.64 -2.30
C PRO A 86 12.81 4.09 -1.94
N LEU A 87 13.71 4.75 -1.19
CA LEU A 87 13.46 6.07 -0.63
C LEU A 87 13.33 7.15 -1.71
N ASP A 88 14.20 7.13 -2.72
CA ASP A 88 14.24 8.16 -3.76
C ASP A 88 13.01 8.04 -4.67
N GLU A 89 12.63 6.81 -5.04
CA GLU A 89 11.41 6.54 -5.81
C GLU A 89 10.16 6.96 -5.03
N LEU A 90 10.11 6.68 -3.73
CA LEU A 90 8.99 7.07 -2.88
C LEU A 90 8.89 8.59 -2.73
N LYS A 91 10.01 9.30 -2.49
CA LYS A 91 10.03 10.77 -2.45
C LYS A 91 9.60 11.38 -3.77
N GLY A 92 10.09 10.82 -4.88
CA GLY A 92 9.71 11.26 -6.23
C GLY A 92 8.21 11.11 -6.49
N GLU A 93 7.62 9.97 -6.11
CA GLU A 93 6.19 9.74 -6.27
C GLU A 93 5.36 10.67 -5.38
N LEU A 94 5.72 10.83 -4.09
CA LEU A 94 5.02 11.72 -3.17
C LEU A 94 5.11 13.19 -3.62
N GLY A 95 6.24 13.60 -4.18
CA GLY A 95 6.47 14.94 -4.71
C GLY A 95 5.58 15.32 -5.90
N ARG A 96 4.88 14.36 -6.51
CA ARG A 96 3.90 14.63 -7.56
C ARG A 96 2.64 15.32 -7.04
N PHE A 97 2.35 15.24 -5.74
CA PHE A 97 1.10 15.69 -5.13
C PHE A 97 1.31 17.05 -4.42
N PRO A 98 1.10 18.20 -5.09
CA PRO A 98 1.38 19.52 -4.50
C PRO A 98 0.48 19.87 -3.30
N ASN A 99 -0.70 19.24 -3.21
CA ASN A 99 -1.69 19.47 -2.17
C ASN A 99 -1.68 18.40 -1.07
N LEU A 100 -0.64 17.56 -1.01
CA LEU A 100 -0.52 16.48 -0.04
C LEU A 100 -0.48 17.01 1.40
N ARG A 101 -1.41 16.54 2.22
CA ARG A 101 -1.54 16.89 3.64
C ARG A 101 -1.25 15.73 4.56
N GLU A 102 -1.58 14.52 4.12
CA GLU A 102 -1.51 13.33 4.98
C GLU A 102 -1.00 12.11 4.23
N ILE A 103 -0.12 11.35 4.89
CA ILE A 103 0.34 10.06 4.42
C ILE A 103 -0.05 8.99 5.43
N ARG A 104 -0.68 7.92 4.95
CA ARG A 104 -1.10 6.77 5.76
C ARG A 104 -0.47 5.49 5.22
N TRP A 105 0.25 4.74 6.05
CA TRP A 105 0.64 3.37 5.73
C TRP A 105 -0.46 2.40 6.14
N ILE A 106 -1.00 1.65 5.19
CA ILE A 106 -2.09 0.70 5.41
C ILE A 106 -1.57 -0.73 5.24
N GLN A 107 -1.86 -1.58 6.24
CA GLN A 107 -1.54 -3.00 6.19
C GLN A 107 -2.63 -3.83 6.90
N ASP A 108 -2.89 -5.05 6.41
CA ASP A 108 -3.86 -5.97 7.04
C ASP A 108 -3.21 -6.90 8.08
N GLU A 109 -1.88 -6.85 8.21
CA GLU A 109 -1.16 -7.47 9.31
C GLU A 109 -1.34 -6.69 10.63
N PRO A 110 -1.26 -7.38 11.79
CA PRO A 110 -1.18 -6.74 13.11
C PRO A 110 -0.08 -5.66 13.19
N ALA A 111 -0.26 -4.66 14.05
CA ALA A 111 0.67 -3.52 14.20
C ALA A 111 2.12 -3.93 14.52
N ASN A 112 2.29 -5.06 15.22
CA ASN A 112 3.58 -5.65 15.58
C ASN A 112 4.12 -6.63 14.50
N MET A 113 3.49 -6.70 13.34
CA MET A 113 3.82 -7.57 12.22
C MET A 113 3.83 -6.79 10.90
N GLY A 114 4.09 -7.49 9.79
CA GLY A 114 4.17 -6.88 8.47
C GLY A 114 5.34 -5.89 8.34
N PRO A 115 5.30 -5.00 7.34
CA PRO A 115 6.39 -4.04 7.10
C PRO A 115 6.43 -2.89 8.12
N ALA A 116 5.31 -2.54 8.78
CA ALA A 116 5.20 -1.36 9.62
C ALA A 116 6.30 -1.24 10.71
N PRO A 117 6.64 -2.28 11.50
CA PRO A 117 7.71 -2.18 12.49
C PRO A 117 9.07 -1.79 11.89
N HIS A 118 9.41 -2.37 10.73
CA HIS A 118 10.65 -2.03 10.04
C HIS A 118 10.60 -0.63 9.44
N PHE A 119 9.51 -0.27 8.77
CA PHE A 119 9.36 1.02 8.10
C PHE A 119 9.27 2.20 9.06
N ARG A 120 8.62 2.04 10.22
CA ARG A 120 8.60 3.06 11.27
C ARG A 120 10.00 3.46 11.74
N LEU A 121 10.91 2.50 11.81
CA LEU A 121 12.28 2.75 12.27
C LEU A 121 13.20 3.17 11.13
N ASN A 122 13.00 2.58 9.94
CA ASN A 122 14.00 2.63 8.89
C ASN A 122 13.54 3.37 7.64
N LEU A 123 12.26 3.66 7.39
CA LEU A 123 11.81 4.31 6.15
C LEU A 123 11.14 5.64 6.43
N PHE A 124 10.08 5.65 7.23
CA PHE A 124 9.25 6.83 7.46
C PHE A 124 10.01 8.04 8.04
N PRO A 125 10.99 7.87 8.95
CA PRO A 125 11.78 9.02 9.45
C PRO A 125 12.62 9.74 8.38
N HIS A 126 12.76 9.17 7.18
CA HIS A 126 13.50 9.78 6.07
C HIS A 126 12.58 10.47 5.06
N LEU A 127 11.27 10.40 5.23
CA LEU A 127 10.30 11.13 4.43
C LEU A 127 10.11 12.54 4.98
N ASP A 128 9.69 13.46 4.12
CA ASP A 128 9.49 14.87 4.48
C ASP A 128 8.12 15.11 5.16
N HIS A 129 7.34 14.03 5.36
CA HIS A 129 6.02 14.01 5.97
C HIS A 129 5.92 12.89 7.01
N ASP A 130 5.17 13.14 8.08
CA ASP A 130 4.80 12.10 9.03
C ASP A 130 3.89 11.05 8.37
N VAL A 131 4.14 9.78 8.70
CA VAL A 131 3.35 8.65 8.19
C VAL A 131 2.53 8.03 9.32
N LYS A 132 1.21 8.15 9.23
CA LYS A 132 0.29 7.48 10.16
C LYS A 132 0.17 6.00 9.77
N VAL A 133 0.40 5.08 10.70
CA VAL A 133 0.18 3.63 10.45
C VAL A 133 -1.24 3.27 10.82
N ILE A 134 -1.95 2.67 9.87
CA ILE A 134 -3.29 2.08 10.03
C ILE A 134 -3.13 0.57 9.82
N SER A 135 -3.44 -0.21 10.85
CA SER A 135 -3.26 -1.66 10.83
C SER A 135 -4.27 -2.34 11.73
N ARG A 136 -4.27 -3.69 11.73
CA ARG A 136 -4.94 -4.42 12.80
C ARG A 136 -4.24 -4.16 14.14
N PRO A 137 -4.93 -4.29 15.29
CA PRO A 137 -4.32 -4.21 16.61
C PRO A 137 -3.16 -5.20 16.76
N GLU A 138 -2.23 -4.92 17.67
CA GLU A 138 -1.16 -5.86 18.00
C GLU A 138 -1.73 -7.20 18.48
N SER A 139 -1.06 -8.28 18.11
CA SER A 139 -1.51 -9.63 18.42
C SER A 139 -0.34 -10.58 18.58
N SER A 140 -0.49 -11.57 19.46
CA SER A 140 0.45 -12.70 19.57
C SER A 140 0.26 -13.73 18.46
N SER A 141 -0.93 -13.77 17.84
CA SER A 141 -1.27 -14.62 16.70
C SER A 141 -1.20 -13.83 15.38
N PRO A 142 -0.78 -14.44 14.26
CA PRO A 142 -0.77 -13.77 12.95
C PRO A 142 -2.13 -13.27 12.46
N ALA A 143 -3.22 -13.95 12.87
CA ALA A 143 -4.59 -13.57 12.51
C ALA A 143 -5.59 -14.11 13.54
N VAL A 144 -6.80 -13.56 13.53
CA VAL A 144 -7.94 -14.10 14.27
C VAL A 144 -8.40 -15.43 13.67
N GLY A 145 -8.82 -16.36 14.54
CA GLY A 145 -9.33 -17.68 14.13
C GLY A 145 -10.82 -17.70 13.73
N GLN A 146 -11.54 -16.58 13.90
CA GLN A 146 -12.97 -16.48 13.61
C GLN A 146 -13.21 -15.59 12.39
N HIS A 147 -13.92 -16.10 11.39
CA HIS A 147 -14.21 -15.38 10.16
C HIS A 147 -15.02 -14.09 10.39
N SER A 148 -16.01 -14.10 11.28
CA SER A 148 -16.82 -12.91 11.59
C SER A 148 -15.95 -11.77 12.13
N ARG A 149 -15.03 -12.07 13.04
CA ARG A 149 -14.06 -11.09 13.56
C ARG A 149 -13.12 -10.59 12.47
N HIS A 150 -12.65 -11.47 11.59
CA HIS A 150 -11.80 -11.07 10.47
C HIS A 150 -12.50 -10.05 9.55
N VAL A 151 -13.78 -10.27 9.25
CA VAL A 151 -14.59 -9.35 8.43
C VAL A 151 -14.77 -8.00 9.14
N GLU A 152 -15.00 -8.01 10.45
CA GLU A 152 -15.12 -6.81 11.27
C GLU A 152 -13.80 -6.02 11.29
N GLU A 153 -12.67 -6.68 11.54
CA GLU A 153 -11.33 -6.07 11.49
C GLU A 153 -11.02 -5.46 10.12
N GLN A 154 -11.37 -6.17 9.04
CA GLN A 154 -11.17 -5.68 7.68
C GLN A 154 -12.01 -4.43 7.41
N LYS A 155 -13.27 -4.43 7.86
CA LYS A 155 -14.15 -3.26 7.71
C LYS A 155 -13.60 -2.07 8.49
N GLY A 156 -13.22 -2.27 9.76
CA GLY A 156 -12.63 -1.21 10.59
C GLY A 156 -11.35 -0.64 9.99
N LEU A 157 -10.48 -1.50 9.44
CA LEU A 157 -9.27 -1.08 8.73
C LEU A 157 -9.59 -0.17 7.53
N MET A 158 -10.59 -0.53 6.73
CA MET A 158 -11.03 0.27 5.59
C MET A 158 -11.69 1.59 6.02
N ASP A 159 -12.49 1.55 7.08
CA ASP A 159 -13.11 2.74 7.65
C ASP A 159 -12.06 3.74 8.12
N GLU A 160 -11.03 3.29 8.84
CA GLU A 160 -9.94 4.16 9.30
C GLU A 160 -9.01 4.61 8.16
N ALA A 161 -8.76 3.77 7.16
CA ALA A 161 -7.93 4.12 6.02
C ALA A 161 -8.47 5.34 5.25
N PHE A 162 -9.80 5.47 5.14
CA PHE A 162 -10.50 6.55 4.42
C PHE A 162 -11.25 7.54 5.32
N ALA A 163 -10.98 7.54 6.63
CA ALA A 163 -11.56 8.48 7.57
C ALA A 163 -11.08 9.93 7.35
#